data_AF-K1Y5P0-F1
#
_entry.id   AF-K1Y5P0-F1
#
_cell.length_a   1.000
_cell.length_b   1.000
_cell.length_c   1.000
_cell.angle_alpha   90.00
_cell.angle_beta   90.00
_cell.angle_gamma   90.00
#
_symmetry.space_group_name_H-M   'P 1'
#
loop_
_entity.id
_entity.type
_entity.pdbx_description
1 polymer ?
#
loop_
_entity_poly.entity_id
_entity_poly.type
_entity_poly.pdbx_seq_one_letter_code
_entity_poly.pdbx_strand_id
1 'polypeptide(L)' 'MTAFVASLGFIPMALSHNTGAEVQRPLATVVIGGLITSTLLTLVVLPTLYRWWERRAELKLNQREIAQ' A
#
# COMPACT_ATOMS: atom_id res chain seq x y z
N MET A 1 -2.63 5.74 -10.55
CA MET A 1 -3.80 6.63 -10.78
C MET A 1 -4.55 6.93 -9.47
N THR A 2 -5.01 5.92 -8.74
CA THR A 2 -5.85 6.04 -7.53
C THR A 2 -5.26 6.88 -6.40
N ALA A 3 -4.01 6.64 -5.98
CA ALA A 3 -3.37 7.39 -4.91
C ALA A 3 -3.19 8.89 -5.25
N PHE A 4 -2.98 9.20 -6.53
CA PHE A 4 -2.81 10.58 -7.00
C PHE A 4 -4.13 11.34 -6.95
N VAL A 5 -5.22 10.75 -7.45
CA VAL A 5 -6.57 11.33 -7.39
C VAL A 5 -7.02 11.54 -5.95
N ALA A 6 -6.81 10.55 -5.08
CA ALA A 6 -7.13 10.67 -3.66
C ALA A 6 -6.33 11.80 -2.98
N SER A 7 -5.02 11.90 -3.27
CA SER A 7 -4.17 12.95 -2.69
C SER A 7 -4.61 14.36 -3.15
N LEU A 8 -4.99 14.53 -4.42
CA LEU A 8 -5.50 15.80 -4.93
C LEU A 8 -6.79 16.25 -4.21
N GLY A 9 -7.67 15.32 -3.83
CA GLY A 9 -8.89 15.61 -3.07
C GLY A 9 -8.65 16.13 -1.65
N PHE A 10 -7.49 15.83 -1.05
CA PHE A 10 -7.12 16.28 0.30
C PHE A 10 -6.32 17.59 0.32
N ILE A 11 -5.85 18.10 -0.83
CA ILE A 11 -5.13 19.38 -0.95
C ILE A 11 -5.91 20.57 -0.36
N PRO A 12 -7.20 20.82 -0.70
CA PRO A 12 -7.93 21.95 -0.15
C PRO A 12 -8.12 21.84 1.37
N MET A 13 -8.22 20.61 1.90
CA MET A 13 -8.32 20.34 3.34
C MET A 13 -7.00 20.63 4.07
N ALA A 14 -5.86 20.27 3.46
CA ALA A 14 -4.52 20.55 3.99
C ALA A 14 -4.18 22.05 4.01
N LEU A 15 -4.69 22.83 3.04
CA LEU A 15 -4.42 24.27 2.92
C LEU A 15 -5.43 25.17 3.65
N SER A 16 -6.61 24.65 4.03
CA SER A 16 -7.64 25.43 4.72
C SER A 16 -7.14 25.94 6.09
N HIS A 17 -7.17 27.26 6.32
CA HIS A 17 -6.72 27.92 7.58
C HIS A 17 -7.90 28.30 8.51
N ASN A 18 -9.09 27.76 8.25
CA ASN A 18 -10.31 28.13 8.97
C ASN A 18 -10.34 27.54 10.39
N THR A 19 -10.97 28.25 11.33
CA THR A 19 -11.21 27.78 12.71
C THR A 19 -11.95 26.44 12.68
N GLY A 20 -11.28 25.35 13.08
CA GLY A 20 -11.74 23.95 12.91
C GLY A 20 -10.79 23.06 12.08
N ALA A 21 -9.80 23.65 11.40
CA ALA A 21 -8.80 22.93 10.59
C ALA A 21 -7.71 22.22 11.42
N GLU A 22 -7.67 22.40 12.75
CA GLU A 22 -6.67 21.80 13.63
C GLU A 22 -6.69 20.26 13.60
N VAL A 23 -7.85 19.65 13.31
CA VAL A 23 -8.01 18.20 13.21
C VAL A 23 -7.96 17.69 11.76
N GLN A 24 -8.45 18.47 10.80
CA GLN A 24 -8.53 18.07 9.40
C GLN A 24 -7.17 18.11 8.69
N ARG A 25 -6.30 19.07 9.02
CA ARG A 25 -4.94 19.17 8.48
C ARG A 25 -4.06 17.96 8.80
N PRO A 26 -3.91 17.54 10.07
CA PRO A 26 -3.08 16.37 10.39
C PRO A 26 -3.67 15.10 9.78
N LEU A 27 -5.01 14.94 9.77
CA LEU A 27 -5.66 13.79 9.18
C LEU A 27 -5.43 13.70 7.66
N ALA A 28 -5.60 14.82 6.93
CA ALA A 28 -5.31 14.89 5.49
C ALA A 28 -3.84 14.55 5.18
N THR A 29 -2.91 15.04 6.00
CA THR A 29 -1.48 14.83 5.79
C THR A 29 -1.10 13.36 6.04
N VAL A 30 -1.65 12.72 7.08
CA VAL A 30 -1.47 11.29 7.35
C VAL A 30 -2.03 10.43 6.23
N VAL A 31 -3.21 10.76 5.70
CA VAL A 31 -3.82 10.00 4.61
C VAL A 31 -2.97 10.06 3.34
N ILE A 32 -2.50 11.25 2.95
CA ILE A 32 -1.62 11.40 1.78
C ILE A 32 -0.33 10.57 1.95
N GLY A 33 0.34 10.69 3.10
CA GLY A 33 1.54 9.90 3.39
C GLY A 33 1.27 8.39 3.41
N GLY A 34 0.14 7.98 3.98
CA GLY A 34 -0.31 6.59 4.03
C GLY A 34 -0.59 6.00 2.65
N LEU A 35 -1.17 6.78 1.73
CA LEU A 35 -1.46 6.33 0.37
C LEU A 35 -0.19 6.14 -0.46
N ILE A 36 0.76 7.07 -0.35
CA ILE A 36 2.07 6.94 -1.02
C ILE A 36 2.80 5.71 -0.48
N THR A 37 2.88 5.59 0.84
CA THR A 37 3.56 4.48 1.50
C THR A 37 2.91 3.15 1.16
N SER A 38 1.58 3.06 1.25
CA SER A 38 0.83 1.84 0.91
C SER A 38 0.99 1.44 -0.55
N THR A 39 1.05 2.40 -1.47
CA THR A 39 1.29 2.11 -2.90
C THR A 39 2.68 1.50 -3.12
N LEU A 40 3.71 2.10 -2.51
CA LEU A 40 5.09 1.56 -2.57
C LEU A 40 5.18 0.20 -1.87
N LEU A 41 4.58 0.07 -0.70
CA LEU A 41 4.54 -1.16 0.08
C LEU A 41 3.85 -2.26 -0.72
N THR A 42 2.73 -1.96 -1.39
CA THR A 42 2.00 -2.91 -2.25
C THR A 42 2.88 -3.40 -3.39
N LEU A 43 3.57 -2.49 -4.09
CA LEU A 43 4.49 -2.85 -5.18
C LEU A 43 5.69 -3.70 -4.72
N VAL A 44 6.11 -3.63 -3.45
CA VAL A 44 7.23 -4.41 -2.90
C VAL A 44 6.75 -5.70 -2.21
N VAL A 45 5.69 -5.61 -1.42
CA VAL A 45 5.15 -6.71 -0.61
C VAL A 45 4.47 -7.74 -1.48
N LEU A 46 3.66 -7.35 -2.47
CA LEU A 46 3.03 -8.35 -3.34
C LEU A 46 4.02 -9.25 -4.08
N PRO A 47 5.04 -8.74 -4.81
CA PRO A 47 5.96 -9.63 -5.51
C PRO A 47 6.81 -10.45 -4.54
N THR A 48 7.17 -9.90 -3.37
CA THR A 48 7.91 -10.64 -2.35
C THR A 48 7.07 -11.78 -1.79
N LEU A 49 5.81 -11.51 -1.47
CA LEU A 49 4.88 -12.51 -0.96
C LEU A 49 4.57 -13.57 -2.00
N TYR A 50 4.40 -13.19 -3.27
CA TYR A 50 4.17 -14.12 -4.37
C TYR A 50 5.36 -15.05 -4.58
N ARG A 51 6.58 -14.52 -4.64
CA ARG A 51 7.81 -15.33 -4.74
C ARG A 51 8.00 -16.27 -3.57
N TRP A 52 7.63 -15.85 -2.37
CA TRP A 52 7.71 -16.70 -1.18
C TRP A 52 6.69 -17.84 -1.22
N TRP A 53 5.48 -17.55 -1.70
CA TRP A 53 4.43 -18.55 -1.87
C TRP A 53 4.78 -19.56 -2.99
N GLU A 54 5.27 -19.08 -4.12
CA GLU A 54 5.69 -19.89 -5.27
C GLU A 54 6.84 -20.85 -4.88
N ARG A 55 7.88 -20.36 -4.19
CA ARG A 55 8.94 -21.22 -3.64
C ARG A 55 8.41 -22.33 -2.73
N ARG A 56 7.39 -22.04 -1.92
CA ARG A 56 6.75 -23.07 -1.08
C ARG A 56 5.92 -24.06 -1.89
N ALA A 57 5.36 -23.64 -3.02
CA ALA A 57 4.60 -24.51 -3.91
C ALA A 57 5.52 -25.47 -4.69
N GLU A 58 6.64 -24.98 -5.23
CA GLU A 58 7.62 -25.81 -5.96
C GLU A 58 8.20 -26.93 -5.09
N LEU A 59 8.52 -26.65 -3.82
CA LEU A 59 9.04 -27.66 -2.90
C LEU A 59 8.06 -28.82 -2.64
N LYS A 60 6.75 -28.59 -2.78
CA LYS A 60 5.74 -29.64 -2.63
C LYS A 60 5.53 -30.49 -3.89
N LEU A 61 5.83 -29.94 -5.07
CA LEU A 61 5.71 -30.67 -6.34
C LEU A 61 6.90 -31.62 -6.54
N ASN A 62 8.12 -31.16 -6.27
CA ASN A 62 9.33 -31.97 -6.42
C ASN A 62 9.34 -33.18 -5.45
N GLN A 63 8.75 -33.04 -4.26
CA GLN A 63 8.57 -34.14 -3.30
C GLN A 63 7.59 -35.22 -3.78
N ARG A 64 6.63 -34.88 -4.65
CA ARG A 64 5.69 -35.85 -5.23
C ARG A 64 6.30 -36.60 -6.40
N GLU A 65 7.14 -35.94 -7.20
CA GLU A 65 7.88 -36.59 -8.30
C GLU A 65 8.94 -37.59 -7.80
N ILE A 66 9.56 -37.35 -6.65
CA ILE A 66 10.58 -38.25 -6.08
C ILE A 66 9.93 -39.43 -5.32
N ALA A 67 8.65 -39.32 -4.95
CA ALA A 67 7.91 -40.36 -4.24
C ALA A 67 7.09 -41.30 -5.16
N GLN A 68 7.16 -41.10 -6.48
CA GLN A 68 6.62 -41.99 -7.51
C GLN A 68 7.75 -42.70 -8.26
#